data_AF-A0A1S2M7Z1-F1
#
_entry.id   AF-A0A1S2M7Z1-F1
#
_cell.length_a   1.000
_cell.length_b   1.000
_cell.length_c   1.000
_cell.angle_alpha   90.00
_cell.angle_beta   90.00
_cell.angle_gamma   90.00
#
_symmetry.space_group_name_H-M   'P 1'
#
loop_
_entity.id
_entity.type
_entity.pdbx_description
1 polymer ?
#
loop_
_entity_poly.entity_id
_entity_poly.type
_entity_poly.pdbx_seq_one_letter_code
_entity_poly.pdbx_strand_id
1 'polypeptide(L)'
;MNFTVYITLLISLIVSSFVSIRIFNKKENKWLAVLVGFCMNTFLLVALTIIFYKVYHVKEIEGLFASLGIFVFAFFIPILTCINFYILEYVRSKVK
;
A
#
# COMPACT_ATOMS: atom_id res chain seq x y z
N MET A 1 9.90 4.55 16.44
CA MET A 1 9.23 3.39 15.78
C MET A 1 8.09 3.83 14.87
N ASN A 2 7.20 4.71 15.31
CA ASN A 2 6.05 5.19 14.53
C ASN A 2 6.43 5.87 13.22
N PHE A 3 7.43 6.75 13.23
CA PHE A 3 7.90 7.43 12.02
C PHE A 3 8.37 6.46 10.93
N THR A 4 9.07 5.39 11.30
CA THR A 4 9.51 4.34 10.38
C THR A 4 8.34 3.62 9.73
N VAL A 5 7.30 3.28 10.51
CA VAL A 5 6.08 2.65 10.00
C VAL A 5 5.41 3.58 8.97
N TYR A 6 5.24 4.87 9.29
CA TYR A 6 4.64 5.84 8.36
C TYR A 6 5.44 6.01 7.07
N ILE A 7 6.77 6.13 7.15
CA ILE A 7 7.64 6.20 5.96
C ILE A 7 7.46 4.94 5.10
N THR A 8 7.41 3.77 5.73
CA THR A 8 7.34 2.50 5.03
C THR A 8 5.98 2.33 4.32
N LEU A 9 4.89 2.78 4.96
CA LEU A 9 3.56 2.84 4.33
C LEU A 9 3.55 3.80 3.12
N LEU A 10 4.20 4.97 3.24
CA LEU A 10 4.32 5.94 2.14
C LEU A 10 5.11 5.37 0.96
N ILE A 11 6.25 4.71 1.21
CA ILE A 11 7.04 4.06 0.16
C ILE A 11 6.22 2.96 -0.52
N SER A 12 5.49 2.16 0.25
CA SER A 12 4.63 1.11 -0.29
C SER A 12 3.55 1.66 -1.22
N LEU A 13 2.94 2.78 -0.84
CA LEU A 13 1.96 3.49 -1.66
C LEU A 13 2.58 4.00 -2.97
N ILE A 14 3.75 4.65 -2.91
CA ILE A 14 4.43 5.18 -4.09
C ILE A 14 4.75 4.04 -5.08
N VAL A 15 5.30 2.93 -4.58
CA VAL A 15 5.65 1.77 -5.41
C VAL A 15 4.40 1.15 -6.04
N SER A 16 3.34 0.93 -5.26
CA SER A 16 2.11 0.31 -5.78
C SER A 16 1.37 1.23 -6.75
N SER A 17 1.35 2.54 -6.50
CA SER A 17 0.82 3.55 -7.43
C SER A 17 1.56 3.53 -8.77
N PHE A 18 2.90 3.52 -8.74
CA PHE A 18 3.71 3.52 -9.95
C PHE A 18 3.49 2.26 -10.81
N VAL A 19 3.41 1.09 -10.16
CA VAL A 19 3.10 -0.17 -10.84
C VAL A 19 1.68 -0.15 -11.42
N SER A 20 0.70 0.32 -10.66
CA SER A 20 -0.69 0.42 -11.11
C SER A 20 -0.84 1.33 -12.32
N ILE A 21 -0.20 2.51 -12.31
CA ILE A 21 -0.20 3.45 -13.44
C ILE A 21 0.47 2.83 -14.67
N ARG A 22 1.62 2.16 -14.52
CA ARG A 22 2.29 1.48 -15.64
C ARG A 22 1.42 0.42 -16.28
N ILE A 23 0.65 -0.32 -15.49
CA ILE A 23 -0.26 -1.35 -15.99
C ILE A 23 -1.47 -0.70 -16.67
N PHE A 24 -2.02 0.36 -16.09
CA PHE A 24 -3.10 1.12 -16.69
C PHE A 24 -2.71 1.66 -18.07
N ASN A 25 -1.53 2.26 -18.21
CA ASN A 25 -1.05 2.77 -19.50
C ASN A 25 -0.80 1.66 -20.55
N LYS A 26 -0.57 0.40 -20.13
CA LYS A 26 -0.33 -0.72 -21.06
C LYS A 26 -1.61 -1.45 -21.47
N LYS A 27 -2.60 -1.54 -20.58
CA LYS A 27 -3.79 -2.38 -20.76
C LYS A 27 -5.07 -1.57 -20.93
N GLU A 28 -5.04 -0.26 -20.65
CA GLU A 28 -6.17 0.68 -20.61
C GLU A 28 -7.36 0.23 -19.73
N ASN A 29 -7.18 -0.86 -18.96
CA ASN A 29 -8.19 -1.45 -18.12
C ASN A 29 -7.95 -1.02 -16.66
N LYS A 30 -8.77 -0.08 -16.20
CA LYS A 30 -8.74 0.44 -14.82
C LYS A 30 -8.88 -0.68 -13.78
N TRP A 31 -9.85 -1.57 -13.95
CA TRP A 31 -10.13 -2.62 -12.95
C TRP A 31 -8.97 -3.60 -12.81
N LEU A 32 -8.32 -3.94 -13.93
CA LEU A 32 -7.11 -4.76 -13.91
C LEU A 32 -5.95 -4.02 -13.20
N ALA A 33 -5.77 -2.73 -13.46
CA ALA A 33 -4.75 -1.93 -12.78
C ALA A 33 -5.01 -1.82 -11.26
N VAL A 34 -6.27 -1.66 -10.83
CA VAL A 34 -6.66 -1.64 -9.41
C VAL A 34 -6.40 -2.99 -8.75
N LEU A 35 -6.77 -4.09 -9.41
CA LEU A 35 -6.53 -5.45 -8.89
C LEU A 35 -5.04 -5.72 -8.70
N VAL A 36 -4.20 -5.31 -9.66
CA VAL A 36 -2.75 -5.44 -9.50
C VAL A 36 -2.21 -4.52 -8.40
N GLY A 37 -2.74 -3.30 -8.29
CA GLY A 37 -2.41 -2.40 -7.18
C GLY A 37 -2.74 -2.99 -5.82
N PHE A 38 -3.89 -3.66 -5.68
CA PHE A 38 -4.28 -4.39 -4.47
C PHE A 38 -3.33 -5.55 -4.16
N CYS A 39 -3.00 -6.38 -5.17
CA CYS A 39 -2.06 -7.48 -5.01
C CYS A 39 -0.66 -6.98 -4.58
N MET A 40 -0.18 -5.89 -5.19
CA MET A 40 1.10 -5.28 -4.83
C MET A 40 1.10 -4.70 -3.42
N ASN A 41 0.04 -3.97 -3.04
CA ASN A 41 -0.12 -3.46 -1.68
C ASN A 41 -0.12 -4.59 -0.65
N THR A 42 -0.87 -5.67 -0.93
CA THR A 42 -0.93 -6.85 -0.06
C THR A 42 0.44 -7.50 0.07
N PHE A 43 1.13 -7.73 -1.04
CA PHE A 43 2.45 -8.35 -1.04
C PHE A 43 3.47 -7.50 -0.25
N LEU A 44 3.53 -6.20 -0.51
CA LEU A 44 4.45 -5.29 0.19
C LEU A 44 4.15 -5.22 1.69
N LEU A 45 2.88 -5.04 2.07
CA LEU A 45 2.50 -4.89 3.48
C LEU A 45 2.67 -6.19 4.27
N VAL A 46 2.43 -7.35 3.65
CA VAL A 46 2.73 -8.66 4.26
C VAL A 46 4.24 -8.84 4.43
N ALA A 47 5.04 -8.52 3.42
CA ALA A 47 6.50 -8.60 3.52
C ALA A 47 7.03 -7.71 4.66
N LEU A 48 6.49 -6.49 4.79
CA LEU A 48 6.83 -5.57 5.87
C LEU A 48 6.41 -6.08 7.24
N THR A 49 5.21 -6.65 7.36
CA THR A 49 4.75 -7.31 8.59
C THR A 49 5.76 -8.36 9.05
N ILE A 50 6.24 -9.20 8.12
CA ILE A 50 7.24 -10.24 8.42
C ILE A 50 8.58 -9.63 8.83
N ILE A 51 9.06 -8.62 8.11
CA ILE A 51 10.34 -7.95 8.40
C ILE A 51 10.29 -7.29 9.79
N PHE A 52 9.25 -6.52 10.09
CA PHE A 52 9.11 -5.86 11.38
C PHE A 52 8.98 -6.86 12.53
N TYR A 53 8.26 -7.96 12.31
CA TYR A 53 8.08 -9.00 13.33
C TYR A 53 9.35 -9.84 13.57
N LYS A 54 10.00 -10.32 12.51
CA LYS A 54 11.14 -11.26 12.63
C LYS A 54 12.50 -10.59 12.75
N VAL A 55 12.72 -9.47 12.06
CA VAL A 55 14.06 -8.83 12.01
C VAL A 55 14.18 -7.77 13.08
N TYR A 56 13.15 -6.94 13.23
CA TYR A 56 13.16 -5.82 14.17
C TYR A 56 12.49 -6.15 15.51
N HIS A 57 11.95 -7.38 15.67
CA HIS A 57 11.25 -7.85 16.87
C HIS A 57 10.15 -6.90 17.38
N VAL A 58 9.54 -6.13 16.46
CA VAL A 58 8.47 -5.19 16.78
C VAL A 58 7.17 -5.96 16.92
N LYS A 59 6.66 -6.02 18.15
CA LYS A 59 5.37 -6.67 18.47
C LYS A 59 4.24 -5.66 18.62
N GLU A 60 4.57 -4.50 19.15
CA GLU A 60 3.63 -3.43 19.45
C GLU A 60 4.06 -2.15 18.74
N ILE A 61 3.09 -1.29 18.49
CA ILE A 61 3.29 0.03 17.90
C ILE A 61 2.78 1.02 18.93
N GLU A 62 3.42 2.17 19.05
CA GLU A 62 3.00 3.19 20.01
C GLU A 62 2.06 4.20 19.33
N GLY A 63 1.26 4.94 20.09
CA GLY A 63 0.42 6.02 19.56
C GLY A 63 -0.92 5.57 18.98
N LEU A 64 -1.43 6.28 17.95
CA LEU A 64 -2.81 6.15 17.45
C LEU A 64 -3.22 4.72 17.09
N PHE A 65 -2.27 3.91 16.60
CA PHE A 65 -2.51 2.54 16.15
C PHE A 65 -2.01 1.48 17.13
N ALA A 66 -1.80 1.84 18.40
CA ALA A 66 -1.24 0.93 19.39
C ALA A 66 -2.10 -0.33 19.60
N SER A 67 -3.42 -0.20 19.53
CA SER A 67 -4.36 -1.33 19.65
C SER A 67 -4.25 -2.33 18.49
N LEU A 68 -3.74 -1.91 17.32
CA LEU A 68 -3.54 -2.80 16.18
C LEU A 68 -2.19 -3.52 16.23
N GLY A 69 -1.19 -2.94 16.92
CA GLY A 69 0.18 -3.47 16.92
C GLY A 69 0.68 -3.76 15.51
N ILE A 70 1.27 -4.93 15.30
CA ILE A 70 1.78 -5.35 13.98
C ILE A 70 0.70 -5.43 12.88
N PHE A 71 -0.59 -5.58 13.25
CA PHE A 71 -1.70 -5.62 12.29
C PHE A 71 -1.99 -4.28 11.62
N VAL A 72 -1.29 -3.20 12.01
CA VAL A 72 -1.38 -1.91 11.31
C VAL A 72 -1.15 -2.06 9.80
N PHE A 73 -0.18 -2.90 9.40
CA PHE A 73 0.14 -3.09 7.98
C PHE A 73 -1.03 -3.72 7.21
N ALA A 74 -1.70 -4.71 7.82
CA ALA A 74 -2.88 -5.32 7.23
C ALA A 74 -4.06 -4.34 7.15
N PHE A 75 -4.24 -3.50 8.17
CA PHE A 75 -5.28 -2.47 8.20
C PHE A 75 -5.12 -1.43 7.09
N PHE A 76 -3.89 -1.08 6.71
CA PHE A 76 -3.63 -0.13 5.64
C PHE A 76 -3.81 -0.71 4.22
N ILE A 77 -3.91 -2.03 4.03
CA ILE A 77 -4.14 -2.66 2.71
C ILE A 77 -5.36 -2.06 1.98
N PRO A 78 -6.57 -2.04 2.56
CA PRO A 78 -7.73 -1.44 1.91
C PRO A 78 -7.56 0.07 1.68
N ILE A 79 -6.95 0.79 2.63
CA ILE A 79 -6.73 2.24 2.53
C ILE A 79 -5.82 2.58 1.34
N LEU A 80 -4.66 1.93 1.25
CA LEU A 80 -3.72 2.15 0.13
C LEU A 80 -4.33 1.74 -1.21
N THR A 81 -5.20 0.73 -1.22
CA THR A 81 -5.92 0.30 -2.42
C THR A 81 -6.96 1.33 -2.87
N CYS A 82 -7.71 1.91 -1.93
CA CYS A 82 -8.62 3.02 -2.23
C CYS A 82 -7.88 4.23 -2.78
N ILE A 83 -6.72 4.59 -2.21
CA ILE A 83 -5.90 5.68 -2.73
C ILE A 83 -5.44 5.38 -4.16
N ASN A 84 -4.93 4.18 -4.42
CA ASN A 84 -4.55 3.76 -5.78
C ASN A 84 -5.72 3.83 -6.78
N PHE A 85 -6.93 3.48 -6.35
CA PHE A 85 -8.13 3.61 -7.18
C PHE A 85 -8.41 5.06 -7.60
N TYR A 86 -8.31 6.00 -6.66
CA TYR A 86 -8.51 7.43 -6.95
C TYR A 86 -7.37 8.01 -7.81
N ILE A 87 -6.12 7.61 -7.57
CA ILE A 87 -4.99 8.00 -8.42
C ILE A 87 -5.22 7.54 -9.86
N LEU A 88 -5.66 6.30 -10.05
CA LEU A 88 -5.96 5.77 -11.38
C LEU A 88 -7.14 6.49 -12.05
N GLU A 89 -8.18 6.85 -11.30
CA GLU A 89 -9.30 7.64 -11.84
C GLU A 89 -8.83 9.03 -12.27
N TYR A 90 -7.98 9.68 -11.47
CA TYR A 90 -7.37 10.95 -11.82
C TYR A 90 -6.52 10.84 -13.09
N VAL A 91 -5.64 9.84 -13.19
CA VAL A 91 -4.82 9.61 -14.39
C VAL A 91 -5.71 9.36 -15.62
N ARG A 92 -6.76 8.54 -15.49
CA ARG A 92 -7.73 8.29 -16.56
C ARG A 92 -8.41 9.58 -17.04
N SER A 93 -8.76 10.48 -16.13
CA SER A 93 -9.39 11.77 -16.46
C SER A 93 -8.46 12.74 -17.20
N LYS A 94 -7.15 12.50 -17.18
CA LYS A 94 -6.14 13.31 -17.88
C LYS A 94 -5.70 12.73 -19.22
N VAL A 95 -5.93 11.43 -19.44
CA VAL A 95 -5.59 10.72 -20.69
C VAL A 95 -6.76 10.76 -21.68
N LYS A 96 -7.99 10.98 -21.21
CA LYS A 96 -9.15 11.34 -22.03
C LYS A 96 -9.20 12.85 -22.27
#